data_AF-R0MC35-F1
#
_entry.id   AF-R0MC35-F1
#
_cell.length_a   1.000
_cell.length_b   1.000
_cell.length_c   1.000
_cell.angle_alpha   90.00
_cell.angle_beta   90.00
_cell.angle_gamma   90.00
#
_symmetry.space_group_name_H-M   'P 1'
#
loop_
_entity.id
_entity.type
_entity.pdbx_description
1 polymer ?
#
loop_
_entity_poly.entity_id
_entity_poly.type
_entity_poly.pdbx_seq_one_letter_code
_entity_poly.pdbx_strand_id
1 'polypeptide(L)'
;MDLLTLVINLEKEPKAYTEESEDKSNLILICVNSRKQPTKALRQTLDLLIKFSFVDKKMVAEAIVESVAYLKEYKLKKIALSALLTLTYKKLITPSTCIKLILDFSSDPGYFINKVKTIINRECTPIIKYYYEMGNEKQKIFSYYFLLVLFSKFKIDVQNEICSGLFGEGKIKKMSFSYFLELMSEDLGKPMDLMDDKSKVFGKRIYEDITNNKEEREIKIMKMRVYVLFKNRFK
;
A
#
# COMPACT_ATOMS: atom_id res chain seq x y z
N MET A 1 34.58 -14.29 1.51
CA MET A 1 34.96 -13.01 2.16
C MET A 1 34.06 -12.75 3.36
N ASP A 2 34.60 -12.26 4.48
CA ASP A 2 33.79 -11.79 5.62
C ASP A 2 32.89 -10.61 5.20
N LEU A 3 31.73 -10.47 5.86
CA LEU A 3 30.74 -9.46 5.50
C LEU A 3 31.27 -8.03 5.71
N LEU A 4 32.01 -7.77 6.78
CA LEU A 4 32.54 -6.43 7.07
C LEU A 4 33.57 -6.02 6.02
N THR A 5 34.46 -6.95 5.67
CA THR A 5 35.43 -6.74 4.59
C THR A 5 34.73 -6.44 3.26
N LEU A 6 33.67 -7.20 2.93
CA LEU A 6 32.89 -6.96 1.72
C LEU A 6 32.23 -5.58 1.71
N VAL A 7 31.68 -5.12 2.84
CA VAL A 7 31.09 -3.78 2.94
C VAL A 7 32.14 -2.69 2.68
N ILE A 8 33.31 -2.77 3.32
CA ILE A 8 34.39 -1.78 3.13
C ILE A 8 34.83 -1.72 1.67
N ASN A 9 34.92 -2.88 1.02
CA ASN A 9 35.33 -3.02 -0.36
C ASN A 9 34.27 -2.50 -1.35
N LEU A 10 33.00 -2.81 -1.10
CA LEU A 10 31.86 -2.29 -1.87
C LEU A 10 31.70 -0.77 -1.75
N GLU A 11 32.15 -0.15 -0.64
CA GLU A 11 32.18 1.31 -0.52
C GLU A 11 33.27 1.96 -1.36
N LYS A 12 34.38 1.24 -1.63
CA LYS A 12 35.50 1.76 -2.42
C LYS A 12 35.31 1.52 -3.91
N GLU A 13 35.08 0.27 -4.31
CA GLU A 13 35.01 -0.13 -5.73
C GLU A 13 33.83 -1.07 -6.00
N PRO A 14 32.57 -0.61 -5.90
CA PRO A 14 31.40 -1.47 -5.92
C PRO A 14 31.29 -2.39 -7.14
N LYS A 15 31.74 -1.94 -8.31
CA LYS A 15 31.67 -2.71 -9.57
C LYS A 15 32.63 -3.90 -9.62
N ALA A 16 33.69 -3.90 -8.81
CA ALA A 16 34.64 -5.01 -8.76
C ALA A 16 34.06 -6.22 -7.99
N TYR A 17 32.99 -6.03 -7.24
CA TYR A 17 32.42 -7.03 -6.33
C TYR A 17 31.02 -7.50 -6.77
N THR A 18 30.77 -7.54 -8.08
CA THR A 18 29.51 -8.05 -8.63
C THR A 18 29.32 -9.52 -8.30
N GLU A 19 30.35 -10.36 -8.48
CA GLU A 19 30.28 -11.80 -8.17
C GLU A 19 29.94 -12.05 -6.70
N GLU A 20 30.56 -11.31 -5.77
CA GLU A 20 30.20 -11.46 -4.36
C GLU A 20 28.79 -10.97 -4.03
N SER A 21 28.28 -9.98 -4.77
CA SER A 21 26.89 -9.53 -4.66
C SER A 21 25.92 -10.61 -5.17
N GLU A 22 26.24 -11.28 -6.26
CA GLU A 22 25.50 -12.43 -6.80
C GLU A 22 25.49 -13.59 -5.78
N ASP A 23 26.65 -13.94 -5.22
CA ASP A 23 26.79 -14.95 -4.18
C ASP A 23 25.91 -14.65 -2.95
N LYS A 24 25.86 -13.38 -2.52
CA LYS A 24 24.97 -12.97 -1.41
C LYS A 24 23.49 -13.07 -1.77
N SER A 25 23.12 -12.79 -3.01
CA SER A 25 21.74 -12.94 -3.49
C SER A 25 21.32 -14.41 -3.48
N ASN A 26 22.17 -15.30 -4.00
CA ASN A 26 21.96 -16.76 -3.94
C ASN A 26 21.92 -17.28 -2.50
N LEU A 27 22.78 -16.77 -1.62
CA LEU A 27 22.82 -17.18 -0.23
C LEU A 27 21.49 -16.90 0.50
N ILE A 28 20.82 -15.78 0.21
CA ILE A 28 19.49 -15.50 0.78
C ILE A 28 18.51 -16.59 0.36
N LEU A 29 18.44 -16.93 -0.93
CA LEU A 29 17.52 -17.94 -1.46
C LEU A 29 17.74 -19.31 -0.81
N ILE A 30 19.00 -19.71 -0.59
CA ILE A 30 19.34 -20.94 0.13
C ILE A 30 18.90 -20.84 1.60
N CYS A 31 19.23 -19.72 2.25
CA CYS A 31 19.00 -19.55 3.69
C CYS A 31 17.50 -19.50 4.04
N VAL A 32 16.65 -18.88 3.22
CA VAL A 32 15.20 -18.85 3.47
C VAL A 32 14.55 -20.22 3.34
N ASN A 33 15.11 -21.12 2.53
CA ASN A 33 14.62 -22.49 2.36
C ASN A 33 15.14 -23.46 3.43
N SER A 34 16.06 -23.03 4.29
CA SER A 34 16.58 -23.88 5.36
C SER A 34 15.52 -24.21 6.42
N ARG A 35 15.65 -25.40 7.04
CA ARG A 35 14.77 -25.84 8.13
C ARG A 35 14.79 -24.85 9.30
N LYS A 36 15.99 -24.41 9.70
CA LYS A 36 16.26 -23.39 10.71
C LYS A 36 16.93 -22.18 10.06
N GLN A 37 16.15 -21.13 9.82
CA GLN A 37 16.61 -19.91 9.16
C GLN A 37 17.65 -19.18 10.03
N PRO A 38 18.84 -18.83 9.50
CA PRO A 38 19.86 -18.08 10.24
C PRO A 38 19.51 -16.59 10.27
N THR A 39 18.58 -16.17 11.13
CA THR A 39 18.01 -14.80 11.15
C THR A 39 19.05 -13.70 11.12
N LYS A 40 20.11 -13.78 11.94
CA LYS A 40 21.15 -12.73 12.01
C LYS A 40 21.86 -12.57 10.66
N ALA A 41 22.27 -13.69 10.05
CA ALA A 41 22.94 -13.68 8.76
C ALA A 41 22.01 -13.20 7.64
N LEU A 42 20.75 -13.65 7.63
CA LEU A 42 19.74 -13.19 6.68
C LEU A 42 19.51 -11.67 6.78
N ARG A 43 19.37 -11.14 7.99
CA ARG A 43 19.19 -9.70 8.21
C ARG A 43 20.39 -8.91 7.69
N GLN A 44 21.60 -9.31 8.06
CA GLN A 44 22.83 -8.63 7.64
C GLN A 44 23.02 -8.68 6.11
N THR A 45 22.68 -9.81 5.49
CA THR A 45 22.76 -9.97 4.03
C THR A 45 21.71 -9.11 3.33
N LEU A 46 20.47 -9.06 3.83
CA LEU A 46 19.43 -8.15 3.33
C LEU A 46 19.89 -6.69 3.40
N ASP A 47 20.40 -6.25 4.55
CA ASP A 47 20.87 -4.87 4.74
C ASP A 47 21.99 -4.51 3.74
N LEU A 48 22.93 -5.44 3.49
CA LEU A 48 24.00 -5.28 2.50
C LEU A 48 23.45 -5.16 1.08
N LEU A 49 22.62 -6.11 0.64
CA LEU A 49 22.06 -6.12 -0.71
C LEU A 49 21.19 -4.89 -0.98
N ILE A 50 20.44 -4.42 0.01
CA ILE A 50 19.63 -3.19 -0.12
C ILE A 50 20.52 -1.96 -0.27
N LYS A 51 21.59 -1.85 0.52
CA LYS A 51 22.53 -0.72 0.47
C LYS A 51 23.21 -0.65 -0.90
N PHE A 52 23.73 -1.78 -1.37
CA PHE A 52 24.50 -1.89 -2.61
C PHE A 52 23.70 -2.42 -3.80
N SER A 53 22.36 -2.28 -3.77
CA SER A 53 21.46 -2.81 -4.82
C SER A 53 21.69 -2.24 -6.23
N PHE A 54 22.64 -1.32 -6.41
CA PHE A 54 23.02 -0.76 -7.69
C PHE A 54 24.15 -1.54 -8.36
N VAL A 55 24.84 -2.43 -7.62
CA VAL A 55 25.93 -3.29 -8.11
C VAL A 55 25.36 -4.37 -9.02
N ASP A 56 24.41 -5.14 -8.51
CA ASP A 56 23.61 -6.09 -9.30
C ASP A 56 22.12 -5.84 -9.07
N LYS A 57 21.58 -4.96 -9.91
CA LYS A 57 20.21 -4.46 -9.78
C LYS A 57 19.16 -5.56 -9.94
N LYS A 58 19.36 -6.45 -10.91
CA LYS A 58 18.36 -7.43 -11.31
C LYS A 58 18.31 -8.58 -10.30
N MET A 59 19.46 -9.18 -10.01
CA MET A 59 19.51 -10.36 -9.14
C MET A 59 19.15 -10.02 -7.70
N VAL A 60 19.55 -8.83 -7.21
CA VAL A 60 19.14 -8.37 -5.87
C VAL A 60 17.62 -8.21 -5.78
N ALA A 61 17.00 -7.64 -6.81
CA ALA A 61 15.55 -7.46 -6.82
C ALA A 61 14.82 -8.80 -6.83
N GLU A 62 15.23 -9.72 -7.70
CA GLU A 62 14.68 -11.08 -7.80
C GLU A 62 14.84 -11.84 -6.49
N ALA A 63 16.05 -11.88 -5.92
CA ALA A 63 16.32 -12.59 -4.67
C ALA A 63 15.49 -12.06 -3.50
N ILE A 64 15.36 -10.73 -3.36
CA ILE A 64 14.54 -10.14 -2.29
C ILE A 64 13.06 -10.45 -2.52
N VAL A 65 12.54 -10.30 -3.74
CA VAL A 65 11.13 -10.58 -4.08
C VAL A 65 10.78 -12.04 -3.76
N GLU A 66 11.60 -12.98 -4.20
CA GLU A 66 11.38 -14.41 -3.96
C GLU A 66 11.47 -14.76 -2.48
N SER A 67 12.42 -14.17 -1.75
CA SER A 67 12.66 -14.49 -0.34
C SER A 67 11.47 -14.19 0.58
N VAL A 68 10.66 -13.16 0.28
CA VAL A 68 9.59 -12.66 1.17
C VAL A 68 8.59 -13.75 1.54
N ALA A 69 8.21 -14.60 0.58
CA ALA A 69 7.24 -15.67 0.79
C ALA A 69 7.73 -16.73 1.78
N TYR A 70 9.04 -17.00 1.78
CA TYR A 70 9.64 -18.11 2.52
C TYR A 70 10.15 -17.70 3.91
N LEU A 71 10.27 -16.40 4.20
CA LEU A 71 10.67 -15.92 5.53
C LEU A 71 9.67 -16.36 6.61
N LYS A 72 10.16 -17.01 7.67
CA LYS A 72 9.32 -17.52 8.77
C LYS A 72 9.17 -16.50 9.89
N GLU A 73 10.25 -15.79 10.22
CA GLU A 73 10.24 -14.85 11.33
C GLU A 73 9.56 -13.52 10.96
N TYR A 74 8.60 -13.09 11.79
CA TYR A 74 7.86 -11.84 11.58
C TYR A 74 8.75 -10.60 11.44
N LYS A 75 9.76 -10.43 12.30
CA LYS A 75 10.66 -9.27 12.26
C LYS A 75 11.45 -9.21 10.95
N LEU A 76 11.97 -10.36 10.52
CA LEU A 76 12.75 -10.47 9.29
C LEU A 76 11.87 -10.26 8.05
N LYS A 77 10.65 -10.82 8.04
CA LYS A 77 9.65 -10.58 6.99
C LYS A 77 9.29 -9.10 6.89
N LYS A 78 9.09 -8.41 8.01
CA LYS A 78 8.84 -6.96 8.03
C LYS A 78 9.99 -6.14 7.46
N ILE A 79 11.25 -6.54 7.71
CA ILE A 79 12.44 -5.92 7.11
C ILE A 79 12.45 -6.15 5.60
N ALA A 80 12.24 -7.38 5.13
CA ALA A 80 12.18 -7.69 3.70
C ALA A 80 11.04 -6.94 2.98
N LEU A 81 9.86 -6.85 3.58
CA LEU A 81 8.76 -6.04 3.05
C LEU A 81 9.10 -4.53 3.01
N SER A 82 9.85 -4.03 3.99
CA SER A 82 10.35 -2.64 3.96
C SER A 82 11.41 -2.46 2.87
N ALA A 83 12.22 -3.48 2.60
CA ALA A 83 13.20 -3.48 1.51
C ALA A 83 12.53 -3.31 0.14
N LEU A 84 11.39 -3.98 -0.08
CA LEU A 84 10.61 -3.82 -1.33
C LEU A 84 10.25 -2.36 -1.63
N LEU A 85 9.93 -1.57 -0.61
CA LEU A 85 9.67 -0.13 -0.79
C LEU A 85 10.92 0.59 -1.29
N THR A 86 12.09 0.31 -0.69
CA THR A 86 13.37 0.86 -1.14
C THR A 86 13.69 0.46 -2.58
N LEU A 87 13.48 -0.82 -2.94
CA LEU A 87 13.67 -1.29 -4.31
C LEU A 87 12.71 -0.61 -5.29
N THR A 88 11.48 -0.32 -4.86
CA THR A 88 10.50 0.42 -5.66
C THR A 88 10.94 1.86 -5.90
N TYR A 89 11.41 2.59 -4.89
CA TYR A 89 11.95 3.94 -5.08
C TYR A 89 13.17 3.97 -6.00
N LYS A 90 14.01 2.92 -5.94
CA LYS A 90 15.14 2.72 -6.85
C LYS A 90 14.74 2.23 -8.25
N LYS A 91 13.43 2.08 -8.52
CA LYS A 91 12.86 1.58 -9.79
C LYS A 91 13.35 0.19 -10.19
N LEU A 92 13.70 -0.65 -9.21
CA LEU A 92 14.14 -2.03 -9.42
C LEU A 92 12.97 -3.02 -9.46
N ILE A 93 11.86 -2.66 -8.82
CA ILE A 93 10.59 -3.39 -8.91
C ILE A 93 9.44 -2.41 -9.15
N THR A 94 8.33 -2.91 -9.71
CA THR A 94 7.15 -2.07 -9.93
C THR A 94 6.40 -1.81 -8.62
N PRO A 95 5.71 -0.65 -8.49
CA PRO A 95 4.82 -0.40 -7.36
C PRO A 95 3.76 -1.49 -7.18
N SER A 96 3.22 -2.02 -8.28
CA SER A 96 2.23 -3.11 -8.26
C SER A 96 2.79 -4.40 -7.62
N THR A 97 4.04 -4.78 -7.96
CA THR A 97 4.71 -5.92 -7.33
C THR A 97 4.90 -5.70 -5.83
N CYS A 98 5.35 -4.50 -5.43
CA CYS A 98 5.54 -4.17 -4.02
C CYS A 98 4.23 -4.25 -3.22
N ILE A 99 3.15 -3.64 -3.73
CA ILE A 99 1.83 -3.64 -3.09
C ILE A 99 1.29 -5.06 -2.94
N LYS A 100 1.39 -5.88 -3.99
CA LYS A 100 0.99 -7.29 -3.96
C LYS A 100 1.66 -8.04 -2.81
N LEU A 101 2.99 -7.98 -2.74
CA LEU A 101 3.77 -8.68 -1.72
C LEU A 101 3.45 -8.19 -0.30
N ILE A 102 3.22 -6.89 -0.11
CA ILE A 102 2.79 -6.33 1.17
C ILE A 102 1.41 -6.88 1.57
N LEU A 103 0.45 -6.93 0.64
CA LEU A 103 -0.90 -7.45 0.90
C LEU A 103 -0.91 -8.97 1.15
N ASP A 104 -0.06 -9.72 0.47
CA ASP A 104 0.04 -11.18 0.63
C ASP A 104 0.71 -11.57 1.94
N PHE A 105 1.80 -10.90 2.31
CA PHE A 105 2.72 -11.41 3.33
C PHE A 105 2.82 -10.55 4.59
N SER A 106 2.28 -9.33 4.61
CA SER A 106 2.27 -8.52 5.82
C SER A 106 1.18 -8.97 6.79
N SER A 107 1.55 -9.27 8.04
CA SER A 107 0.58 -9.49 9.11
C SER A 107 -0.05 -8.18 9.62
N ASP A 108 0.60 -7.06 9.36
CA ASP A 108 0.14 -5.69 9.66
C ASP A 108 0.43 -4.76 8.46
N PRO A 109 -0.41 -4.78 7.41
CA PRO A 109 -0.26 -3.86 6.28
C PRO A 109 -0.42 -2.38 6.69
N GLY A 110 -1.01 -2.08 7.85
CA GLY A 110 -1.20 -0.72 8.37
C GLY A 110 0.12 0.02 8.56
N TYR A 111 1.15 -0.71 9.00
CA TYR A 111 2.52 -0.20 9.11
C TYR A 111 3.05 0.40 7.79
N PHE A 112 2.59 -0.11 6.64
CA PHE A 112 3.09 0.27 5.33
C PHE A 112 2.25 1.35 4.63
N ILE A 113 1.07 1.70 5.16
CA ILE A 113 0.10 2.61 4.52
C ILE A 113 0.75 3.90 4.01
N ASN A 114 1.43 4.63 4.90
CA ASN A 114 1.99 5.95 4.56
C ASN A 114 3.10 5.83 3.53
N LYS A 115 3.88 4.74 3.57
CA LYS A 115 4.96 4.50 2.61
C LYS A 115 4.38 4.12 1.24
N VAL A 116 3.41 3.19 1.20
CA VAL A 116 2.73 2.78 -0.04
C VAL A 116 2.03 3.96 -0.72
N LYS A 117 1.40 4.85 0.05
CA LYS A 117 0.75 6.08 -0.47
C LYS A 117 1.69 6.94 -1.33
N THR A 118 2.99 6.90 -1.08
CA THR A 118 3.96 7.69 -1.86
C THR A 118 4.35 7.05 -3.19
N ILE A 119 4.34 5.72 -3.29
CA ILE A 119 4.73 4.97 -4.50
C ILE A 119 3.54 4.58 -5.38
N ILE A 120 2.33 4.62 -4.84
CA ILE A 120 1.12 4.21 -5.55
C ILE A 120 0.88 5.09 -6.78
N ASN A 121 0.57 4.44 -7.90
CA ASN A 121 0.32 5.06 -9.21
C ASN A 121 -0.91 4.42 -9.89
N ARG A 122 -1.33 4.96 -11.04
CA ARG A 122 -2.51 4.46 -11.78
C ARG A 122 -2.42 2.97 -12.16
N GLU A 123 -1.22 2.47 -12.43
CA GLU A 123 -0.97 1.07 -12.81
C GLU A 123 -1.22 0.08 -11.65
N CYS A 124 -1.27 0.56 -10.41
CA CYS A 124 -1.60 -0.27 -9.25
C CYS A 124 -3.11 -0.60 -9.16
N THR A 125 -3.96 0.07 -9.94
CA THR A 125 -5.43 -0.07 -9.84
C THR A 125 -5.91 -1.52 -9.97
N PRO A 126 -5.49 -2.31 -10.98
CA PRO A 126 -6.02 -3.67 -11.15
C PRO A 126 -5.71 -4.58 -9.96
N ILE A 127 -4.48 -4.52 -9.43
CA ILE A 127 -4.08 -5.37 -8.30
C ILE A 127 -4.80 -4.95 -7.02
N ILE A 128 -5.01 -3.65 -6.79
CA ILE A 128 -5.74 -3.16 -5.62
C ILE A 128 -7.22 -3.54 -5.69
N LYS A 129 -7.86 -3.43 -6.86
CA LYS A 129 -9.25 -3.89 -7.06
C LYS A 129 -9.38 -5.39 -6.77
N TYR A 130 -8.46 -6.20 -7.30
CA TYR A 130 -8.44 -7.64 -7.06
C TYR A 130 -8.46 -7.98 -5.55
N TYR A 131 -7.59 -7.38 -4.73
CA TYR A 131 -7.59 -7.64 -3.29
C TYR A 131 -8.78 -7.02 -2.55
N TYR A 132 -9.36 -5.93 -3.06
CA TYR A 132 -10.59 -5.37 -2.49
C TYR A 132 -11.79 -6.30 -2.69
N GLU A 133 -11.86 -7.00 -3.82
CA GLU A 133 -12.96 -7.91 -4.14
C GLU A 133 -12.75 -9.31 -3.54
N MET A 134 -11.55 -9.87 -3.73
CA MET A 134 -11.23 -11.29 -3.47
C MET A 134 -10.38 -11.51 -2.22
N GLY A 135 -9.81 -10.46 -1.63
CA GLY A 135 -8.93 -10.59 -0.46
C GLY A 135 -9.67 -10.97 0.83
N ASN A 136 -8.88 -11.31 1.86
CA ASN A 136 -9.41 -11.43 3.21
C ASN A 136 -9.81 -10.06 3.81
N GLU A 137 -10.51 -10.05 4.94
CA GLU A 137 -11.01 -8.81 5.56
C GLU A 137 -9.92 -7.74 5.74
N LYS A 138 -8.72 -8.13 6.19
CA LYS A 138 -7.59 -7.20 6.33
C LYS A 138 -7.20 -6.62 4.98
N GLN A 139 -6.94 -7.47 3.99
CA GLN A 139 -6.56 -7.06 2.64
C GLN A 139 -7.61 -6.12 2.02
N LYS A 140 -8.90 -6.41 2.21
CA LYS A 140 -10.00 -5.56 1.75
C LYS A 140 -9.96 -4.17 2.37
N ILE A 141 -9.74 -4.08 3.68
CA ILE A 141 -9.64 -2.78 4.39
C ILE A 141 -8.50 -1.92 3.83
N PHE A 142 -7.31 -2.52 3.65
CA PHE A 142 -6.16 -1.78 3.12
C PHE A 142 -6.30 -1.42 1.65
N SER A 143 -6.86 -2.33 0.85
CA SER A 143 -7.12 -2.08 -0.56
C SER A 143 -8.14 -0.94 -0.73
N TYR A 144 -9.18 -0.90 0.11
CA TYR A 144 -10.13 0.21 0.13
C TYR A 144 -9.45 1.56 0.40
N TYR A 145 -8.54 1.62 1.39
CA TYR A 145 -7.73 2.82 1.63
C TYR A 145 -6.94 3.25 0.38
N PHE A 146 -6.31 2.30 -0.31
CA PHE A 146 -5.55 2.59 -1.52
C PHE A 146 -6.43 3.06 -2.68
N LEU A 147 -7.65 2.55 -2.81
CA LEU A 147 -8.64 3.06 -3.77
C LEU A 147 -8.99 4.53 -3.49
N LEU A 148 -9.21 4.90 -2.21
CA LEU A 148 -9.43 6.30 -1.82
C LEU A 148 -8.25 7.21 -2.21
N VAL A 149 -7.02 6.74 -1.98
CA VAL A 149 -5.79 7.48 -2.35
C VAL A 149 -5.70 7.64 -3.85
N LEU A 150 -5.87 6.56 -4.61
CA LEU A 150 -5.80 6.56 -6.06
C LEU A 150 -6.84 7.49 -6.67
N PHE A 151 -8.08 7.39 -6.20
CA PHE A 151 -9.17 8.25 -6.64
C PHE A 151 -8.86 9.72 -6.33
N SER A 152 -8.42 10.02 -5.11
CA SER A 152 -8.11 11.39 -4.69
C SER A 152 -6.98 12.02 -5.51
N LYS A 153 -5.90 11.26 -5.76
CA LYS A 153 -4.68 11.72 -6.43
C LYS A 153 -4.78 11.73 -7.95
N PHE A 154 -5.43 10.72 -8.54
CA PHE A 154 -5.38 10.48 -9.97
C PHE A 154 -6.73 10.53 -10.69
N LYS A 155 -7.84 10.67 -9.95
CA LYS A 155 -9.21 10.68 -10.50
C LYS A 155 -9.52 9.45 -11.37
N ILE A 156 -9.07 8.27 -10.94
CA ILE A 156 -9.32 7.01 -11.66
C ILE A 156 -10.77 6.51 -11.49
N ASP A 157 -11.22 5.65 -12.40
CA ASP A 157 -12.57 5.07 -12.40
C ASP A 157 -12.72 3.94 -11.35
N VAL A 158 -12.97 4.34 -10.10
CA VAL A 158 -13.16 3.46 -8.92
C VAL A 158 -14.31 3.90 -8.02
N GLN A 159 -15.21 4.70 -8.58
CA GLN A 159 -16.21 5.40 -7.78
C GLN A 159 -17.29 4.44 -7.29
N ASN A 160 -17.61 3.40 -8.05
CA ASN A 160 -18.50 2.34 -7.60
C ASN A 160 -17.97 1.67 -6.33
N GLU A 161 -16.68 1.35 -6.29
CA GLU A 161 -16.02 0.71 -5.15
C GLU A 161 -15.98 1.63 -3.92
N ILE A 162 -15.65 2.91 -4.12
CA ILE A 162 -15.65 3.91 -3.05
C ILE A 162 -17.07 4.10 -2.49
N CYS A 163 -18.04 4.24 -3.36
CA CYS A 163 -19.43 4.43 -2.98
C CYS A 163 -20.02 3.16 -2.32
N SER A 164 -19.64 1.95 -2.76
CA SER A 164 -20.06 0.71 -2.11
C SER A 164 -19.50 0.58 -0.68
N GLY A 165 -18.37 1.21 -0.39
CA GLY A 165 -17.79 1.27 0.94
C GLY A 165 -18.75 1.80 2.02
N LEU A 166 -19.69 2.70 1.67
CA LEU A 166 -20.71 3.23 2.58
C LEU A 166 -21.64 2.14 3.13
N PHE A 167 -21.85 1.09 2.34
CA PHE A 167 -22.71 -0.05 2.65
C PHE A 167 -21.93 -1.28 3.09
N GLY A 168 -20.59 -1.20 3.13
CA GLY A 168 -19.75 -2.24 3.69
C GLY A 168 -19.88 -2.37 5.21
N GLU A 169 -19.02 -3.19 5.80
CA GLU A 169 -19.00 -3.49 7.23
C GLU A 169 -17.72 -2.97 7.92
N GLY A 170 -17.76 -2.94 9.25
CA GLY A 170 -16.59 -2.67 10.09
C GLY A 170 -15.82 -1.40 9.74
N LYS A 171 -14.51 -1.54 9.49
CA LYS A 171 -13.60 -0.42 9.23
C LYS A 171 -13.82 0.24 7.88
N ILE A 172 -14.21 -0.52 6.84
CA ILE A 172 -14.46 0.03 5.50
C ILE A 172 -15.62 1.04 5.55
N LYS A 173 -16.72 0.67 6.23
CA LYS A 173 -17.87 1.57 6.47
C LYS A 173 -17.45 2.88 7.13
N LYS A 174 -16.66 2.80 8.22
CA LYS A 174 -16.19 3.97 8.96
C LYS A 174 -15.30 4.86 8.09
N MET A 175 -14.32 4.26 7.40
CA MET A 175 -13.40 4.98 6.51
C MET A 175 -14.12 5.64 5.33
N SER A 176 -15.07 4.94 4.71
CA SER A 176 -15.90 5.47 3.63
C SER A 176 -16.69 6.68 4.11
N PHE A 177 -17.35 6.56 5.27
CA PHE A 177 -18.14 7.65 5.83
C PHE A 177 -17.28 8.86 6.18
N SER A 178 -16.15 8.67 6.86
CA SER A 178 -15.18 9.75 7.14
C SER A 178 -14.68 10.42 5.87
N TYR A 179 -14.34 9.64 4.84
CA TYR A 179 -13.89 10.17 3.55
C TYR A 179 -14.92 11.08 2.89
N PHE A 180 -16.19 10.66 2.85
CA PHE A 180 -17.24 11.50 2.29
C PHE A 180 -17.54 12.73 3.16
N LEU A 181 -17.48 12.61 4.48
CA LEU A 181 -17.62 13.75 5.39
C LEU A 181 -16.52 14.79 5.18
N GLU A 182 -15.26 14.37 5.06
CA GLU A 182 -14.13 15.24 4.74
C GLU A 182 -14.34 15.95 3.39
N LEU A 183 -14.85 15.25 2.38
CA LEU A 183 -15.16 15.86 1.07
C LEU A 183 -16.30 16.88 1.11
N MET A 184 -17.18 16.80 2.12
CA MET A 184 -18.30 17.73 2.32
C MET A 184 -17.96 18.87 3.30
N SER A 185 -16.86 18.76 4.06
CA SER A 185 -16.46 19.73 5.09
C SER A 185 -15.81 20.99 4.47
N GLU A 186 -16.34 22.17 4.81
CA GLU A 186 -15.87 23.47 4.30
C GLU A 186 -14.45 23.84 4.79
N ASP A 187 -14.03 23.33 5.96
CA ASP A 187 -12.80 23.74 6.64
C ASP A 187 -11.50 23.20 6.02
N LEU A 188 -11.57 22.17 5.16
CA LEU A 188 -10.40 21.52 4.54
C LEU A 188 -10.06 22.05 3.14
N GLY A 189 -10.70 23.14 2.72
CA GLY A 189 -10.19 23.99 1.63
C GLY A 189 -10.38 23.48 0.19
N LYS A 190 -11.04 22.33 -0.05
CA LYS A 190 -11.61 21.96 -1.38
C LYS A 190 -12.89 21.12 -1.27
N PRO A 191 -13.98 21.64 -0.69
CA PRO A 191 -15.23 20.92 -0.51
C PRO A 191 -16.05 21.04 -1.79
N MET A 192 -16.39 19.93 -2.43
CA MET A 192 -17.38 19.95 -3.52
C MET A 192 -17.07 20.84 -4.75
N ASP A 193 -15.86 21.36 -4.95
CA ASP A 193 -15.55 22.27 -6.08
C ASP A 193 -15.79 21.68 -7.47
N LEU A 194 -15.80 20.35 -7.60
CA LEU A 194 -16.15 19.63 -8.83
C LEU A 194 -17.64 19.21 -8.88
N MET A 195 -18.51 19.78 -8.05
CA MET A 195 -19.98 19.60 -8.08
C MET A 195 -20.61 20.87 -8.64
N ASP A 196 -21.76 20.71 -9.32
CA ASP A 196 -22.60 21.86 -9.64
C ASP A 196 -23.15 22.52 -8.35
N ASP A 197 -23.60 23.76 -8.47
CA ASP A 197 -24.05 24.54 -7.30
C ASP A 197 -25.26 23.92 -6.59
N LYS A 198 -26.12 23.20 -7.31
CA LYS A 198 -27.27 22.48 -6.72
C LYS A 198 -26.79 21.31 -5.84
N SER A 199 -25.81 20.57 -6.30
CA SER A 199 -25.20 19.44 -5.60
C SER A 199 -24.38 19.92 -4.41
N LYS A 200 -23.74 21.08 -4.49
CA LYS A 200 -23.10 21.74 -3.35
C LYS A 200 -24.11 22.08 -2.25
N VAL A 201 -25.22 22.74 -2.60
CA VAL A 201 -26.28 23.07 -1.63
C VAL A 201 -26.87 21.80 -1.00
N PHE A 202 -27.08 20.75 -1.80
CA PHE A 202 -27.57 19.45 -1.30
C PHE A 202 -26.56 18.77 -0.36
N GLY A 203 -25.28 18.76 -0.71
CA GLY A 203 -24.21 18.20 0.11
C GLY A 203 -24.03 18.93 1.44
N LYS A 204 -24.14 20.27 1.44
CA LYS A 204 -24.07 21.08 2.68
C LYS A 204 -25.20 20.73 3.65
N ARG A 205 -26.44 20.62 3.15
CA ARG A 205 -27.58 20.19 3.96
C ARG A 205 -27.38 18.78 4.53
N ILE A 206 -26.86 17.84 3.72
CA ILE A 206 -26.55 16.48 4.20
C ILE A 206 -25.47 16.52 5.29
N TYR A 207 -24.43 17.34 5.14
CA TYR A 207 -23.37 17.45 6.13
C TYR A 207 -23.90 17.97 7.47
N GLU A 208 -24.66 19.08 7.44
CA GLU A 208 -25.30 19.66 8.62
C GLU A 208 -26.24 18.65 9.30
N ASP A 209 -27.05 17.92 8.52
CA ASP A 209 -27.93 16.86 9.01
C ASP A 209 -27.14 15.74 9.72
N ILE A 210 -25.97 15.35 9.19
CA ILE A 210 -25.12 14.31 9.78
C ILE A 210 -24.46 14.80 11.07
N THR A 211 -23.90 16.01 11.07
CA THR A 211 -23.17 16.55 12.24
C THR A 211 -24.09 16.87 13.41
N ASN A 212 -25.36 17.17 13.14
CA ASN A 212 -26.37 17.48 14.15
C ASN A 212 -27.03 16.24 14.80
N ASN A 213 -26.43 15.05 14.61
CA ASN A 213 -26.57 13.85 15.44
C ASN A 213 -28.02 13.32 15.59
N LYS A 214 -28.47 12.53 14.61
CA LYS A 214 -29.79 11.89 14.63
C LYS A 214 -29.74 10.36 14.65
N GLU A 215 -30.86 9.78 15.08
CA GLU A 215 -31.08 8.35 15.36
C GLU A 215 -30.66 7.39 14.23
N GLU A 216 -30.36 6.15 14.62
CA GLU A 216 -29.75 5.09 13.78
C GLU A 216 -30.50 4.80 12.47
N ARG A 217 -31.83 5.00 12.43
CA ARG A 217 -32.69 4.84 11.24
C ARG A 217 -32.40 5.90 10.17
N GLU A 218 -32.02 7.11 10.57
CA GLU A 218 -31.71 8.19 9.64
C GLU A 218 -30.35 7.99 8.95
N ILE A 219 -29.42 7.29 9.60
CA ILE A 219 -28.07 7.00 9.05
C ILE A 219 -28.16 6.24 7.71
N LYS A 220 -29.11 5.30 7.55
CA LYS A 220 -29.28 4.56 6.29
C LYS A 220 -29.76 5.46 5.15
N ILE A 221 -30.70 6.36 5.44
CA ILE A 221 -31.21 7.35 4.48
C ILE A 221 -30.10 8.34 4.12
N MET A 222 -29.35 8.83 5.10
CA MET A 222 -28.20 9.71 4.87
C MET A 222 -27.13 9.05 4.00
N LYS A 223 -26.79 7.78 4.24
CA LYS A 223 -25.86 7.02 3.38
C LYS A 223 -26.34 6.91 1.93
N MET A 224 -27.63 6.67 1.71
CA MET A 224 -28.21 6.65 0.36
C MET A 224 -28.15 8.04 -0.28
N ARG A 225 -28.38 9.12 0.48
CA ARG A 225 -28.25 10.50 -0.01
C ARG A 225 -26.81 10.83 -0.40
N VAL A 226 -25.81 10.49 0.42
CA VAL A 226 -24.38 10.63 0.10
C VAL A 226 -24.02 9.79 -1.12
N TYR A 227 -24.46 8.53 -1.17
CA TYR A 227 -24.24 7.65 -2.32
C TYR A 227 -24.78 8.26 -3.62
N VAL A 228 -26.02 8.76 -3.62
CA VAL A 228 -26.64 9.39 -4.81
C VAL A 228 -25.91 10.67 -5.20
N LEU A 229 -25.59 11.54 -4.23
CA LEU A 229 -24.86 12.78 -4.45
C LEU A 229 -23.52 12.53 -5.15
N PHE A 230 -22.77 11.52 -4.72
CA PHE A 230 -21.45 11.23 -5.29
C PHE A 230 -21.53 10.33 -6.54
N LYS A 231 -22.43 9.34 -6.60
CA LYS A 231 -22.59 8.48 -7.78
C LYS A 231 -23.04 9.25 -9.03
N ASN A 232 -23.92 10.23 -8.88
CA ASN A 232 -24.36 11.06 -10.01
C ASN A 232 -23.28 12.03 -10.50
N ARG A 233 -22.31 12.40 -9.65
CA ARG A 233 -21.15 13.24 -9.98
C ARG A 233 -20.05 12.50 -10.73
N PHE A 234 -20.01 11.17 -10.59
CA PHE A 234 -18.92 10.34 -11.10
C PHE A 234 -19.23 9.67 -12.44
N LYS A 235 -20.34 10.04 -13.08
CA LYS A 235 -20.65 9.71 -14.48
C LYS A 235 -19.98 10.68 -15.44
#